data_AF-A0A443VDN3-F1
#
_entry.id   AF-A0A443VDN3-F1
#
_cell.length_a   1.000
_cell.length_b   1.000
_cell.length_c   1.000
_cell.angle_alpha   90.00
_cell.angle_beta   90.00
_cell.angle_gamma   90.00
#
_symmetry.space_group_name_H-M   'P 1'
#
loop_
_entity.id
_entity.type
_entity.pdbx_description
1 polymer ?
#
loop_
_entity_poly.entity_id
_entity_poly.type
_entity_poly.pdbx_seq_one_letter_code
_entity_poly.pdbx_strand_id
1 'polypeptide(L)'
;MLNRVYDKYLAAYTCVAGRIHDFKRNEKGVTAVEYAIVIAGVAAVVAVIFGEDGTVSDLLTGIFSKIETSVNGSMGIGGTPAP
;
A
#
# COMPACT_ATOMS: atom_id res chain seq x y z
N MET A 1 1.06 24.88 -54.82
CA MET A 1 0.30 23.76 -54.24
C MET A 1 1.17 22.56 -53.86
N LEU A 2 2.26 22.28 -54.59
CA LEU A 2 3.19 21.16 -54.31
C LEU A 2 3.82 21.17 -52.90
N ASN A 3 4.29 22.32 -52.41
CA ASN A 3 4.92 22.40 -51.07
C ASN A 3 3.95 22.03 -49.94
N ARG A 4 2.67 22.40 -50.06
CA ARG A 4 1.64 22.09 -49.06
C ARG A 4 1.34 20.58 -48.98
N VAL A 5 1.58 19.86 -50.06
CA VAL A 5 1.43 18.40 -50.12
C VAL A 5 2.65 17.73 -49.50
N TYR A 6 3.86 18.19 -49.85
CA TYR A 6 5.11 17.68 -49.30
C TYR A 6 5.21 17.87 -47.77
N ASP A 7 4.80 19.03 -47.26
CA ASP A 7 4.75 19.31 -45.82
C ASP A 7 3.80 18.36 -45.07
N LYS A 8 2.67 17.99 -45.69
CA LYS A 8 1.73 17.04 -45.08
C LYS A 8 2.29 15.63 -45.02
N TYR A 9 3.02 15.18 -46.04
CA TYR A 9 3.68 13.88 -46.02
C TYR A 9 4.81 13.83 -44.99
N LEU A 10 5.63 14.88 -44.91
CA LEU A 10 6.69 14.98 -43.93
C LEU A 10 6.13 15.02 -42.50
N ALA A 11 5.08 15.82 -42.27
CA ALA A 11 4.39 15.90 -40.98
C ALA A 11 3.75 14.56 -40.58
N ALA A 12 3.18 13.82 -41.53
CA ALA A 12 2.63 12.49 -41.28
C ALA A 12 3.75 11.50 -40.90
N TYR A 13 4.87 11.52 -41.62
CA TYR A 13 6.02 10.66 -41.34
C TYR A 13 6.62 10.94 -39.96
N THR A 14 6.85 12.21 -39.61
CA THR A 14 7.39 12.60 -38.31
C THR A 14 6.41 12.33 -37.17
N CYS A 15 5.11 12.51 -37.40
CA CYS A 15 4.07 12.15 -36.42
C CYS A 15 4.12 10.66 -36.10
N VAL A 16 4.11 9.79 -37.13
CA VAL A 16 4.15 8.34 -36.94
C VAL A 16 5.47 7.90 -36.30
N ALA A 17 6.61 8.41 -36.77
CA ALA A 17 7.91 8.10 -36.18
C ALA A 17 8.02 8.55 -34.72
N GLY A 18 7.50 9.75 -34.40
CA GLY A 18 7.42 10.27 -33.03
C GLY A 18 6.59 9.38 -32.12
N ARG A 19 5.42 8.91 -32.59
CA ARG A 19 4.55 8.02 -31.80
C ARG A 19 5.18 6.66 -31.54
N ILE A 20 5.92 6.10 -32.49
CA ILE A 20 6.65 4.84 -32.29
C ILE A 20 7.79 5.03 -31.29
N HIS A 21 8.50 6.16 -31.36
CA HIS A 21 9.55 6.50 -30.41
C HIS A 21 8.98 6.67 -28.98
N ASP A 22 7.86 7.39 -28.84
CA ASP A 22 7.17 7.57 -27.57
C ASP A 22 6.61 6.26 -27.02
N PHE A 23 6.09 5.38 -27.89
CA PHE A 23 5.61 4.06 -27.50
C PHE A 23 6.73 3.16 -26.97
N LYS A 24 7.89 3.14 -27.65
CA LYS A 24 9.07 2.39 -27.19
C LYS A 24 9.58 2.91 -25.85
N ARG A 25 9.45 4.22 -25.60
CA ARG A 25 9.87 4.88 -24.36
C ARG A 25 8.76 4.98 -23.32
N ASN A 26 7.63 4.31 -23.55
CA ASN A 26 6.49 4.36 -22.65
C ASN A 26 6.74 3.50 -21.40
N GLU A 27 7.13 4.13 -20.31
CA GLU A 27 7.44 3.47 -19.03
C GLU A 27 6.21 3.28 -18.13
N LYS A 28 5.01 3.65 -18.61
CA LYS A 28 3.76 3.58 -17.82
C LYS A 28 3.43 2.17 -17.30
N GLY A 29 3.92 1.12 -17.97
CA GLY A 29 3.77 -0.26 -17.49
C GLY A 29 4.75 -0.62 -16.37
N VAL A 30 5.97 -0.09 -16.42
CA VAL A 30 7.02 -0.33 -15.41
C VAL A 30 6.65 0.36 -14.11
N THR A 31 6.15 1.59 -14.19
CA THR A 31 5.70 2.35 -13.01
C THR A 31 4.56 1.65 -12.28
N ALA A 32 3.61 1.04 -13.00
CA ALA A 32 2.51 0.30 -12.38
C ALA A 32 2.99 -0.92 -11.58
N VAL A 33 3.96 -1.66 -12.10
CA VAL A 33 4.52 -2.85 -11.41
C VAL A 33 5.34 -2.45 -10.18
N GLU A 34 6.08 -1.34 -10.26
CA GLU A 34 6.86 -0.83 -9.13
C GLU A 34 5.96 -0.41 -7.96
N TYR A 35 4.92 0.37 -8.21
CA TYR A 35 3.98 0.74 -7.15
C TYR A 35 3.22 -0.48 -6.61
N ALA A 36 2.90 -1.47 -7.46
CA ALA A 36 2.22 -2.68 -7.02
C ALA A 36 3.03 -3.48 -6.00
N ILE A 37 4.33 -3.66 -6.23
CA ILE A 37 5.19 -4.38 -5.28
C ILE A 37 5.44 -3.58 -3.99
N VAL A 38 5.54 -2.25 -4.08
CA VAL A 38 5.63 -1.38 -2.90
C VAL A 38 4.39 -1.53 -2.02
N ILE A 39 3.19 -1.48 -2.63
CA ILE A 39 1.93 -1.65 -1.89
C ILE A 39 1.85 -3.05 -1.25
N ALA A 40 2.27 -4.10 -1.96
CA ALA A 40 2.31 -5.45 -1.41
C ALA A 40 3.26 -5.56 -0.20
N GLY A 41 4.44 -4.93 -0.26
CA GLY A 41 5.38 -4.88 0.86
C GLY A 41 4.82 -4.14 2.07
N VAL A 42 4.20 -2.98 1.85
CA VAL A 42 3.54 -2.21 2.93
C VAL A 42 2.40 -3.01 3.55
N ALA A 43 1.56 -3.65 2.73
CA ALA A 43 0.45 -4.47 3.21
C ALA A 43 0.95 -5.65 4.07
N ALA A 44 2.06 -6.29 3.69
CA ALA A 44 2.66 -7.36 4.48
C ALA A 44 3.12 -6.87 5.86
N VAL A 45 3.79 -5.71 5.92
CA VAL A 45 4.24 -5.11 7.20
C VAL A 45 3.03 -4.75 8.07
N VAL A 46 2.01 -4.14 7.49
CA VAL A 46 0.77 -3.78 8.22
C VAL A 46 0.08 -5.04 8.76
N ALA A 47 -0.01 -6.10 7.96
CA ALA A 47 -0.63 -7.35 8.39
C ALA A 47 0.11 -8.01 9.57
N VAL A 48 1.44 -7.95 9.62
CA VAL A 48 2.22 -8.50 10.74
C VAL A 48 2.04 -7.67 12.01
N ILE A 49 2.01 -6.34 11.90
CA ILE A 49 1.94 -5.45 13.08
C ILE A 49 0.52 -5.37 13.63
N PHE A 50 -0.47 -5.29 12.75
CA PHE A 50 -1.88 -5.00 13.07
C PHE A 50 -2.81 -6.19 12.81
N GLY A 51 -2.29 -7.36 12.46
CA GLY A 51 -3.08 -8.59 12.37
C GLY A 51 -3.69 -8.99 13.72
N GLU A 52 -4.58 -9.98 13.69
CA GLU A 52 -5.31 -10.47 14.87
C GLU A 52 -4.37 -10.91 16.00
N ASP A 53 -3.25 -11.56 15.64
CA ASP A 53 -2.13 -11.94 16.52
C ASP A 53 -0.90 -11.04 16.35
N GLY A 54 -1.13 -9.81 15.90
CA GLY A 54 -0.07 -8.84 15.64
C GLY A 54 0.47 -8.22 16.93
N THR A 55 1.67 -7.63 16.83
CA THR A 55 2.34 -6.97 17.97
C THR A 55 1.45 -5.92 18.66
N VAL A 56 0.61 -5.21 17.92
CA VAL A 56 -0.29 -4.21 18.50
C VAL A 56 -1.41 -4.87 19.32
N SER A 57 -1.97 -5.98 18.84
CA SER A 57 -3.02 -6.74 19.54
C SER A 57 -2.51 -7.27 20.89
N ASP A 58 -1.32 -7.88 20.89
CA ASP A 58 -0.67 -8.39 22.09
C ASP A 58 -0.37 -7.29 23.10
N LEU A 59 0.15 -6.16 22.64
CA LEU A 59 0.47 -5.02 23.50
C LEU A 59 -0.79 -4.42 24.13
N LEU A 60 -1.85 -4.20 23.35
CA LEU A 60 -3.10 -3.67 23.85
C LEU A 60 -3.72 -4.63 24.86
N THR A 61 -3.81 -5.92 24.53
CA THR A 61 -4.35 -6.95 25.42
C THR A 61 -3.54 -7.04 26.72
N GLY A 62 -2.21 -7.00 26.65
CA GLY A 62 -1.34 -7.00 27.81
C GLY A 62 -1.50 -5.76 28.70
N ILE A 63 -1.67 -4.58 28.11
CA ILE A 63 -1.94 -3.34 28.85
C ILE A 63 -3.29 -3.42 29.55
N PHE A 64 -4.36 -3.80 28.84
CA PHE A 64 -5.69 -3.89 29.42
C PHE A 64 -5.77 -4.96 30.52
N SER A 65 -5.13 -6.12 30.35
CA SER A 65 -5.07 -7.15 31.38
C SER A 65 -4.35 -6.69 32.66
N LYS A 66 -3.27 -5.91 32.52
CA LYS A 66 -2.58 -5.29 33.68
C LYS A 66 -3.44 -4.25 34.38
N ILE A 67 -4.18 -3.44 33.62
CA ILE A 67 -5.11 -2.47 34.17
C ILE A 67 -6.23 -3.18 34.92
N GLU A 68 -6.84 -4.20 34.31
CA GLU A 68 -7.89 -5.01 34.93
C GLU A 68 -7.40 -5.66 36.24
N THR A 69 -6.21 -6.25 36.23
CA THR A 69 -5.60 -6.84 37.44
C THR A 69 -5.38 -5.79 38.54
N SER A 70 -4.88 -4.61 38.16
CA SER A 70 -4.63 -3.51 39.12
C SER A 70 -5.93 -2.95 39.68
N VAL A 71 -6.95 -2.82 38.84
CA VAL A 71 -8.29 -2.34 39.22
C VAL A 71 -8.98 -3.36 40.12
N ASN A 72 -8.99 -4.64 39.78
CA ASN A 72 -9.56 -5.69 40.63
C ASN A 72 -8.82 -5.82 41.97
N GLY A 73 -7.49 -5.71 41.96
CA GLY A 73 -6.66 -5.72 43.18
C GLY A 73 -6.90 -4.50 44.09
N SER A 74 -7.10 -3.31 43.51
CA SER A 74 -7.38 -2.07 44.26
C SER A 74 -8.84 -1.94 44.72
N MET A 75 -9.79 -2.57 44.02
CA MET A 75 -11.19 -2.66 44.44
C MET A 75 -11.44 -3.72 45.52
N GLY A 76 -10.43 -4.49 45.92
CA GLY A 76 -10.56 -5.48 47.00
C GLY A 76 -11.54 -6.62 46.68
N ILE A 77 -11.84 -6.87 45.40
CA ILE A 77 -12.62 -8.03 44.96
C ILE A 77 -11.70 -9.26 45.00
N GLY A 78 -11.26 -9.64 46.20
CA GLY A 78 -10.89 -11.01 46.50
C GLY A 78 -12.17 -11.84 46.54
N GLY A 79 -12.75 -12.12 45.37
CA GLY A 79 -13.93 -12.96 45.26
C GLY A 79 -13.56 -14.38 45.64
N THR A 80 -13.88 -14.80 46.85
CA THR A 80 -13.96 -16.21 47.20
C THR A 80 -14.87 -16.92 46.18
N PRO A 81 -14.44 -18.04 45.58
CA PRO A 81 -15.31 -18.83 44.72
C PRO A 81 -16.54 -19.30 45.51
N ALA A 82 -17.73 -19.11 44.93
CA ALA A 82 -18.97 -19.65 45.44
C ALA A 82 -18.94 -21.20 45.38
N PRO A 83 -19.56 -21.90 46.36
CA PRO A 83 -19.53 -23.37 46.48
C PRO A 83 -20.21 -24.11 45.32
#